data_AF-A0A8K0JSD3-F1
#
_entry.id   AF-A0A8K0JSD3-F1
#
_cell.length_a   1.000
_cell.length_b   1.000
_cell.length_c   1.000
_cell.angle_alpha   90.00
_cell.angle_beta   90.00
_cell.angle_gamma   90.00
#
_symmetry.space_group_name_H-M   'P 1'
#
loop_
_entity.id
_entity.type
_entity.pdbx_description
1 polymer ?
#
loop_
_entity_poly.entity_id
_entity_poly.type
_entity_poly.pdbx_seq_one_letter_code
_entity_poly.pdbx_strand_id
1 'polypeptide(L)'
;MSQRRAAAAAKAAIKAEEYDSYDELLTDGEDEEQEPVTQADGTQPPSLIVGYLRTYRTAQYSASDLNTMCQTGDIDLQVDYQRDVVWTEARQEGLIDSLFLNYFIPPVLFSTRTSDDGTQKRVCMDGKQRLTSICKFMMGQRRDHFRAGYGKGKKFWYTYDPKIHRGRELPLREKKLFAQKQIHCAEFEDLNEGQEREIFQRVQLGVALSAAEKLQALATPYSVWMTSLLNKHVFGEEGDTINSYFKDWKQDRGQAYQNVCVLVYFIEKYPLPITSVSSIALGSWLKRVDAPEVHLRRKVDTVFYYYIELMKMYQDVAITACGKKLSPIEFSFIGVVLYVLGAYMSLEEIARRIGHMRTYVRQIDSNVRSNGSTIAALWQWLGQQPQRTIPGMRPMFEEEQEAAPSARKRRREEEADGDYVGGGIRADSPGQRRNTRFQG
;
A
#
# COMPACT_ATOMS: atom_id res chain seq x y z
N MET A 1 -32.56 13.63 24.56
CA MET A 1 -32.18 15.00 24.09
C MET A 1 -30.68 15.15 23.78
N SER A 2 -29.77 14.38 24.39
CA SER A 2 -28.31 14.50 24.18
C SER A 2 -27.83 14.11 22.77
N GLN A 3 -28.32 12.99 22.20
CA GLN A 3 -27.91 12.52 20.86
C GLN A 3 -28.39 13.42 19.70
N ARG A 4 -29.52 14.12 19.85
CA ARG A 4 -30.04 15.06 18.83
C ARG A 4 -29.23 16.36 18.77
N ARG A 5 -28.64 16.80 19.89
CA ARG A 5 -27.75 17.97 19.94
C ARG A 5 -26.37 17.65 19.34
N ALA A 6 -25.84 16.46 19.59
CA ALA A 6 -24.59 16.00 18.97
C ALA A 6 -24.71 15.82 17.45
N ALA A 7 -25.82 15.25 16.96
CA ALA A 7 -26.07 15.10 15.53
C ALA A 7 -26.29 16.44 14.79
N ALA A 8 -26.86 17.44 15.48
CA ALA A 8 -27.03 18.79 14.93
C ALA A 8 -25.70 19.57 14.86
N ALA A 9 -24.83 19.41 15.87
CA ALA A 9 -23.49 19.99 15.86
C ALA A 9 -22.59 19.33 14.80
N ALA A 10 -22.69 18.02 14.60
CA ALA A 10 -21.96 17.30 13.56
C ALA A 10 -22.43 17.67 12.14
N LYS A 11 -23.74 17.90 11.93
CA LYS A 11 -24.28 18.42 10.66
C LYS A 11 -23.82 19.85 10.36
N ALA A 12 -23.56 20.66 11.39
CA ALA A 12 -23.04 22.01 11.23
C ALA A 12 -21.54 22.01 10.90
N ALA A 13 -20.75 21.08 11.47
CA ALA A 13 -19.34 20.90 11.14
C ALA A 13 -19.12 20.44 9.69
N ILE A 14 -19.93 19.48 9.20
CA ILE A 14 -19.84 18.98 7.82
C ILE A 14 -20.23 20.05 6.78
N LYS A 15 -21.08 21.01 7.15
CA LYS A 15 -21.52 22.09 6.25
C LYS A 15 -20.55 23.28 6.19
N ALA A 16 -19.59 23.34 7.12
CA ALA A 16 -18.57 24.39 7.17
C ALA A 16 -17.32 24.05 6.31
N GLU A 17 -17.16 22.80 5.88
CA GLU A 17 -16.01 22.35 5.08
C GLU A 17 -16.23 22.40 3.55
N GLU A 18 -17.38 22.89 3.08
CA GLU A 18 -17.76 22.81 1.66
C GLU A 18 -17.71 24.15 0.89
N TYR A 19 -17.04 25.17 1.43
CA TYR A 19 -16.86 26.45 0.70
C TYR A 19 -15.55 27.16 1.08
N ASP A 20 -14.44 26.71 0.50
CA ASP A 20 -13.28 27.56 0.14
C ASP A 20 -12.49 26.79 -0.94
N SER A 21 -12.95 26.84 -2.18
CA SER A 21 -12.46 27.76 -3.21
C SER A 21 -10.95 27.67 -3.44
N TYR A 22 -10.59 26.82 -4.39
CA TYR A 22 -9.40 26.85 -5.23
C TYR A 22 -8.75 28.25 -5.36
N ASP A 23 -7.64 28.52 -4.67
CA ASP A 23 -6.47 29.27 -5.21
C ASP A 23 -5.22 29.38 -4.30
N GLU A 24 -4.97 28.47 -3.36
CA GLU A 24 -3.84 28.63 -2.42
C GLU A 24 -2.96 27.37 -2.26
N LEU A 25 -2.58 26.76 -3.39
CA LEU A 25 -1.47 25.81 -3.44
C LEU A 25 -0.27 26.51 -4.08
N LEU A 26 0.35 27.44 -3.35
CA LEU A 26 1.73 27.93 -3.56
C LEU A 26 2.04 29.01 -2.51
N THR A 27 2.19 28.65 -1.24
CA THR A 27 3.13 29.25 -0.26
C THR A 27 3.00 28.52 1.08
N ASP A 28 4.05 28.63 1.90
CA ASP A 28 4.25 28.11 3.26
C ASP A 28 5.10 26.82 3.24
N GLY A 29 6.42 26.86 3.46
CA GLY A 29 7.17 27.74 4.36
C GLY A 29 7.22 27.09 5.73
N GLU A 30 7.89 25.94 5.83
CA GLU A 30 8.15 25.30 7.12
C GLU A 30 9.51 25.80 7.66
N ASP A 31 9.43 26.42 8.83
CA ASP A 31 10.53 26.88 9.66
C ASP A 31 11.41 25.70 10.09
N GLU A 32 12.62 25.60 9.54
CA GLU A 32 13.66 24.71 10.08
C GLU A 32 14.32 25.37 11.30
N GLU A 33 14.26 24.67 12.44
CA GLU A 33 15.01 25.02 13.66
C GLU A 33 16.52 25.07 13.36
N GLN A 34 17.11 26.27 13.42
CA GLN A 34 18.53 26.48 13.20
C GLN A 34 19.35 26.02 14.43
N GLU A 35 20.20 25.01 14.25
CA GLU A 35 21.31 24.78 15.19
C GLU A 35 22.35 25.92 15.11
N PRO A 36 22.98 26.31 16.23
CA PRO A 36 23.90 27.44 16.24
C PRO A 36 25.20 27.12 15.50
N VAL A 37 25.37 27.72 14.32
CA VAL A 37 26.61 27.66 13.53
C VAL A 37 27.71 28.45 14.24
N THR A 38 28.75 27.74 14.67
CA THR A 38 30.03 28.35 15.08
C THR A 38 30.66 29.02 13.86
N GLN A 39 30.90 30.34 13.96
CA GLN A 39 31.48 31.13 12.88
C GLN A 39 32.90 30.64 12.56
N ALA A 40 33.05 30.05 11.37
CA ALA A 40 34.33 29.91 10.68
C ALA A 40 34.21 30.61 9.32
N ASP A 41 35.24 31.40 9.07
CA ASP A 41 35.41 32.40 8.02
C ASP A 41 35.38 31.81 6.58
N GLY A 42 34.74 32.53 5.66
CA GLY A 42 34.98 32.41 4.21
C GLY A 42 33.95 31.65 3.32
N THR A 43 33.27 32.44 2.46
CA THR A 43 33.00 32.14 1.03
C THR A 43 31.85 31.18 0.62
N GLN A 44 30.64 31.72 0.42
CA GLN A 44 29.68 31.54 -0.71
C GLN A 44 28.24 31.88 -0.25
N PRO A 45 27.39 32.51 -1.09
CA PRO A 45 26.00 32.76 -0.73
C PRO A 45 25.24 31.43 -0.56
N PRO A 46 24.28 31.33 0.39
CA PRO A 46 23.50 30.12 0.59
C PRO A 46 22.72 29.77 -0.69
N SER A 47 22.80 28.51 -1.13
CA SER A 47 22.10 28.05 -2.33
C SER A 47 20.59 28.05 -2.10
N LEU A 48 19.83 28.65 -3.02
CA LEU A 48 18.35 28.64 -3.01
C LEU A 48 17.73 27.24 -3.13
N ILE A 49 18.52 26.23 -3.54
CA ILE A 49 18.08 24.87 -3.74
C ILE A 49 18.60 24.03 -2.57
N VAL A 50 17.69 23.61 -1.69
CA VAL A 50 17.97 22.70 -0.57
C VAL A 50 17.47 21.30 -0.95
N GLY A 51 18.20 20.25 -0.56
CA GLY A 51 17.77 18.85 -0.74
C GLY A 51 17.87 18.27 -2.16
N TYR A 52 18.73 18.81 -3.04
CA TYR A 52 18.90 18.26 -4.40
C TYR A 52 19.57 16.88 -4.40
N LEU A 53 19.11 16.00 -5.27
CA LEU A 53 19.76 14.72 -5.51
C LEU A 53 21.08 14.90 -6.25
N ARG A 54 22.04 14.01 -6.00
CA ARG A 54 23.24 13.90 -6.84
C ARG A 54 22.84 13.61 -8.28
N THR A 55 23.62 14.13 -9.21
CA THR A 55 23.42 13.86 -10.64
C THR A 55 23.49 12.36 -10.88
N TYR A 56 22.45 11.81 -11.51
CA TYR A 56 22.42 10.40 -11.88
C TYR A 56 23.47 10.10 -12.96
N ARG A 57 24.03 8.89 -12.93
CA ARG A 57 24.91 8.37 -13.97
C ARG A 57 24.08 7.81 -15.11
N THR A 58 24.47 8.10 -16.35
CA THR A 58 23.96 7.38 -17.52
C THR A 58 24.79 6.14 -17.79
N ALA A 59 24.12 5.02 -18.00
CA ALA A 59 24.74 3.73 -18.31
C ALA A 59 24.05 3.09 -19.51
N GLN A 60 24.77 2.19 -20.18
CA GLN A 60 24.21 1.33 -21.22
C GLN A 60 24.62 -0.10 -20.92
N TYR A 61 23.63 -0.99 -20.86
CA TYR A 61 23.86 -2.42 -20.65
C TYR A 61 23.33 -3.19 -21.84
N SER A 62 24.03 -4.26 -22.23
CA SER A 62 23.49 -5.17 -23.24
C SER A 62 22.29 -5.93 -22.67
N ALA A 63 21.37 -6.37 -23.53
CA ALA A 63 20.25 -7.22 -23.12
C ALA A 63 20.74 -8.51 -22.42
N SER A 64 21.89 -9.03 -22.85
CA SER A 64 22.54 -10.18 -22.19
C SER A 64 23.00 -9.84 -20.77
N ASP A 65 23.64 -8.70 -20.57
CA ASP A 65 24.16 -8.31 -19.25
C ASP A 65 23.01 -8.10 -18.26
N LEU A 66 21.96 -7.39 -18.69
CA LEU A 66 20.75 -7.19 -17.87
C LEU A 66 20.08 -8.52 -17.52
N ASN A 67 19.99 -9.45 -18.48
CA ASN A 67 19.43 -10.77 -18.23
C ASN A 67 20.28 -11.58 -17.25
N THR A 68 21.61 -11.50 -17.33
CA THR A 68 22.52 -12.12 -16.36
C THR A 68 22.33 -11.50 -14.97
N MET A 69 22.34 -10.17 -14.86
CA MET A 69 22.16 -9.44 -13.60
C MET A 69 20.81 -9.74 -12.93
N CYS A 70 19.74 -9.93 -13.72
CA CYS A 70 18.45 -10.36 -13.21
C CYS A 70 18.46 -11.83 -12.72
N GLN A 71 19.27 -12.70 -13.32
CA GLN A 71 19.37 -14.11 -12.93
C GLN A 71 20.28 -14.32 -11.71
N THR A 72 21.35 -13.55 -11.59
CA THR A 72 22.25 -13.57 -10.42
C THR A 72 21.64 -12.90 -9.19
N GLY A 73 20.58 -12.11 -9.37
CA GLY A 73 19.94 -11.35 -8.29
C GLY A 73 20.64 -10.03 -7.99
N ASP A 74 21.50 -9.54 -8.90
CA ASP A 74 22.15 -8.23 -8.79
C ASP A 74 21.14 -7.09 -9.03
N ILE A 75 20.08 -7.36 -9.80
CA ILE A 75 18.94 -6.46 -9.98
C ILE A 75 17.76 -6.97 -9.15
N ASP A 76 17.33 -6.15 -8.20
CA ASP A 76 16.09 -6.35 -7.48
C ASP A 76 14.90 -5.79 -8.28
N LEU A 77 13.98 -6.68 -8.65
CA LEU A 77 12.74 -6.38 -9.35
C LEU A 77 11.50 -6.45 -8.43
N GLN A 78 11.68 -6.83 -7.16
CA GLN A 78 10.59 -7.13 -6.21
C GLN A 78 10.47 -6.06 -5.12
N VAL A 79 10.42 -4.80 -5.51
CA VAL A 79 10.26 -3.70 -4.55
C VAL A 79 8.80 -3.52 -4.13
N ASP A 80 8.56 -3.36 -2.83
CA ASP A 80 7.22 -3.33 -2.20
C ASP A 80 6.28 -2.26 -2.75
N TYR A 81 6.82 -1.11 -3.17
CA TYR A 81 6.03 0.01 -3.71
C TYR A 81 5.73 -0.13 -5.22
N GLN A 82 6.17 -1.21 -5.87
CA GLN A 82 5.89 -1.47 -7.28
C GLN A 82 4.84 -2.55 -7.47
N ARG A 83 3.97 -2.34 -8.47
CA ARG A 83 3.02 -3.38 -8.90
C ARG A 83 3.73 -4.63 -9.42
N ASP A 84 2.97 -5.72 -9.43
CA ASP A 84 3.30 -6.91 -10.20
C ASP A 84 3.38 -6.61 -11.71
N VAL A 85 3.86 -7.60 -12.47
CA VAL A 85 4.02 -7.50 -13.91
C VAL A 85 2.63 -7.45 -14.58
N VAL A 86 2.13 -6.24 -14.87
CA VAL A 86 0.80 -5.99 -15.44
C VAL A 86 0.78 -5.92 -16.97
N TRP A 87 1.94 -5.96 -17.63
CA TRP A 87 1.96 -5.97 -19.09
C TRP A 87 1.38 -7.27 -19.65
N THR A 88 0.35 -7.15 -20.49
CA THR A 88 -0.18 -8.26 -21.27
C THR A 88 0.89 -8.83 -22.21
N GLU A 89 0.77 -10.10 -22.58
CA GLU A 89 1.72 -10.73 -23.51
C GLU A 89 1.89 -9.92 -24.80
N ALA A 90 0.80 -9.39 -25.37
CA ALA A 90 0.85 -8.56 -26.57
C ALA A 90 1.72 -7.30 -26.39
N ARG A 91 1.68 -6.66 -25.22
CA ARG A 91 2.50 -5.47 -24.93
C ARG A 91 3.98 -5.85 -24.74
N GLN A 92 4.24 -6.98 -24.09
CA GLN A 92 5.60 -7.53 -23.97
C GLN A 92 6.17 -7.93 -25.33
N GLU A 93 5.36 -8.52 -26.22
CA GLU A 93 5.73 -8.84 -27.62
C GLU A 93 6.09 -7.56 -28.37
N GLY A 94 5.29 -6.50 -28.24
CA GLY A 94 5.58 -5.21 -28.88
C GLY A 94 6.92 -4.59 -28.44
N LEU A 95 7.32 -4.75 -27.17
CA LEU A 95 8.63 -4.29 -26.71
C LEU A 95 9.77 -5.06 -27.36
N ILE A 96 9.69 -6.39 -27.43
CA ILE A 96 10.73 -7.20 -28.06
C ILE A 96 10.83 -6.87 -29.54
N ASP A 97 9.70 -6.70 -30.23
CA ASP A 97 9.68 -6.22 -31.62
C ASP A 97 10.37 -4.86 -31.76
N SER A 98 10.10 -3.95 -30.81
CA SER A 98 10.72 -2.62 -30.78
C SER A 98 12.23 -2.68 -30.59
N LEU A 99 12.73 -3.59 -29.74
CA LEU A 99 14.16 -3.84 -29.57
C LEU A 99 14.80 -4.37 -30.85
N PHE A 100 14.17 -5.33 -31.53
CA PHE A 100 14.70 -5.85 -32.80
C PHE A 100 14.79 -4.76 -33.87
N LEU A 101 13.76 -3.90 -33.95
CA LEU A 101 13.65 -2.81 -34.93
C LEU A 101 14.43 -1.54 -34.56
N ASN A 102 15.10 -1.52 -33.40
CA ASN A 102 15.80 -0.34 -32.87
C ASN A 102 14.88 0.89 -32.69
N TYR A 103 13.61 0.67 -32.35
CA TYR A 103 12.77 1.79 -31.91
C TYR A 103 13.25 2.33 -30.57
N PHE A 104 13.00 3.62 -30.35
CA PHE A 104 13.31 4.27 -29.08
C PHE A 104 12.55 3.60 -27.94
N ILE A 105 13.28 3.23 -26.88
CA ILE A 105 12.73 2.64 -25.67
C ILE A 105 13.16 3.52 -24.50
N PRO A 106 12.21 3.95 -23.65
CA PRO A 106 12.54 4.76 -22.48
C PRO A 106 13.57 4.06 -21.58
N PRO A 107 14.46 4.83 -20.93
CA PRO A 107 15.52 4.27 -20.11
C PRO A 107 14.97 3.49 -18.90
N VAL A 108 15.78 2.58 -18.38
CA VAL A 108 15.52 1.89 -17.11
C VAL A 108 16.16 2.71 -15.98
N LEU A 109 15.46 2.87 -14.86
CA LEU A 109 15.98 3.61 -13.70
C LEU A 109 16.40 2.62 -12.62
N PHE A 110 17.61 2.80 -12.11
CA PHE A 110 18.16 2.02 -11.01
C PHE A 110 18.57 2.91 -9.84
N SER A 111 18.30 2.45 -8.62
CA SER A 111 18.99 2.90 -7.41
C SER A 111 20.10 1.90 -7.12
N THR A 112 21.35 2.35 -7.08
CA THR A 112 22.51 1.50 -6.84
C THR A 112 22.95 1.62 -5.40
N ARG A 113 23.03 0.49 -4.72
CA ARG A 113 23.59 0.37 -3.37
C ARG A 113 24.85 -0.48 -3.45
N THR A 114 25.96 0.10 -3.02
CA THR A 114 27.23 -0.63 -2.94
C THR A 114 27.39 -1.13 -1.51
N SER A 115 27.45 -2.45 -1.33
CA SER A 115 27.77 -3.04 -0.03
C SER A 115 29.27 -2.92 0.28
N ASP A 116 29.64 -3.04 1.55
CA ASP A 116 31.03 -2.92 2.02
C ASP A 116 31.97 -3.93 1.33
N ASP A 117 31.44 -5.07 0.88
CA ASP A 117 32.17 -6.11 0.14
C ASP A 117 32.41 -5.76 -1.35
N GLY A 118 32.00 -4.57 -1.79
CA GLY A 118 32.13 -4.09 -3.18
C GLY A 118 31.06 -4.63 -4.14
N THR A 119 30.12 -5.46 -3.66
CA THR A 119 29.00 -5.92 -4.47
C THR A 119 27.99 -4.79 -4.69
N GLN A 120 27.64 -4.53 -5.95
CA GLN A 120 26.64 -3.52 -6.31
C GLN A 120 25.28 -4.19 -6.52
N LYS A 121 24.32 -3.87 -5.66
CA LYS A 121 22.91 -4.20 -5.88
C LYS A 121 22.19 -3.03 -6.53
N ARG A 122 21.33 -3.33 -7.51
CA ARG A 122 20.53 -2.35 -8.25
C ARG A 122 19.05 -2.60 -7.98
N VAL A 123 18.39 -1.64 -7.35
CA VAL A 123 16.94 -1.65 -7.20
C VAL A 123 16.32 -1.01 -8.44
N CYS A 124 15.52 -1.75 -9.21
CA CYS A 124 14.86 -1.20 -10.39
C CYS A 124 13.73 -0.26 -9.97
N MET A 125 13.90 1.05 -10.11
CA MET A 125 12.87 2.05 -9.82
C MET A 125 11.87 2.22 -10.96
N ASP A 126 12.29 2.16 -12.23
CA ASP A 126 11.38 2.13 -13.38
C ASP A 126 11.93 1.21 -14.46
N GLY A 127 11.05 0.55 -15.20
CA GLY A 127 11.40 -0.38 -16.26
C GLY A 127 11.29 -1.86 -15.89
N LYS A 128 10.77 -2.21 -14.70
CA LYS A 128 10.51 -3.59 -14.27
C LYS A 128 9.80 -4.42 -15.34
N GLN A 129 8.76 -3.88 -15.97
CA GLN A 129 8.00 -4.56 -17.03
C GLN A 129 8.88 -4.80 -18.28
N ARG A 130 9.75 -3.84 -18.61
CA ARG A 130 10.68 -3.93 -19.74
C ARG A 130 11.72 -5.01 -19.48
N LEU A 131 12.40 -4.96 -18.33
CA LEU A 131 13.39 -5.95 -17.91
C LEU A 131 12.78 -7.35 -17.84
N THR A 132 11.60 -7.49 -17.24
CA THR A 132 10.92 -8.79 -17.16
C THR A 132 10.60 -9.35 -18.54
N SER A 133 10.13 -8.52 -19.47
CA SER A 133 9.82 -8.96 -20.84
C SER A 133 11.08 -9.47 -21.55
N ILE A 134 12.20 -8.76 -21.42
CA ILE A 134 13.50 -9.13 -21.99
C ILE A 134 13.97 -10.46 -21.40
N CYS A 135 13.97 -10.59 -20.07
CA CYS A 135 14.43 -11.79 -19.37
C CYS A 135 13.54 -13.00 -19.71
N LYS A 136 12.21 -12.85 -19.68
CA LYS A 136 11.27 -13.93 -20.04
C LYS A 136 11.48 -14.43 -21.47
N PHE A 137 11.70 -13.52 -22.41
CA PHE A 137 11.99 -13.89 -23.78
C PHE A 137 13.33 -14.66 -23.87
N MET A 138 14.40 -14.12 -23.29
CA MET A 138 15.75 -14.73 -23.34
C MET A 138 15.83 -16.08 -22.63
N MET A 139 15.15 -16.25 -21.50
CA MET A 139 15.09 -17.52 -20.77
C MET A 139 14.22 -18.58 -21.46
N GLY A 140 13.58 -18.26 -22.59
CA GLY A 140 12.70 -19.19 -23.29
C GLY A 140 11.38 -19.43 -22.56
N GLN A 141 10.96 -18.55 -21.66
CA GLN A 141 9.65 -18.64 -20.99
C GLN A 141 8.51 -18.15 -21.90
N ARG A 142 8.85 -17.53 -23.04
CA ARG A 142 7.89 -17.01 -24.02
C ARG A 142 8.45 -17.07 -25.45
N ARG A 143 7.54 -17.21 -26.42
CA ARG A 143 7.83 -17.07 -27.87
C ARG A 143 7.16 -15.83 -28.43
N ASP A 144 7.89 -15.10 -29.27
CA ASP A 144 7.47 -13.80 -29.77
C ASP A 144 7.44 -13.73 -31.29
N HIS A 145 6.55 -12.88 -31.79
CA HIS A 145 6.49 -12.56 -33.21
C HIS A 145 7.36 -11.34 -33.51
N PHE A 146 7.94 -11.29 -34.72
CA PHE A 146 8.75 -10.15 -35.17
C PHE A 146 8.22 -9.60 -36.48
N ARG A 147 8.13 -8.28 -36.56
CA ARG A 147 7.67 -7.56 -37.74
C ARG A 147 8.83 -7.24 -38.69
N ALA A 148 9.61 -8.25 -39.07
CA ALA A 148 10.59 -8.13 -40.15
C ALA A 148 10.98 -9.52 -40.71
N GLY A 149 10.97 -9.66 -42.04
CA GLY A 149 11.61 -10.75 -42.80
C GLY A 149 11.02 -12.17 -42.70
N TYR A 150 10.41 -12.57 -41.58
CA TYR A 150 10.02 -13.96 -41.34
C TYR A 150 8.57 -14.33 -41.72
N GLY A 151 7.84 -13.38 -42.28
CA GLY A 151 6.42 -13.50 -42.65
C GLY A 151 5.50 -13.17 -41.47
N LYS A 152 4.33 -12.60 -41.77
CA LYS A 152 3.31 -12.26 -40.77
C LYS A 152 2.96 -13.49 -39.92
N GLY A 153 3.16 -13.40 -38.61
CA GLY A 153 2.59 -14.34 -37.63
C GLY A 153 3.46 -15.52 -37.18
N LYS A 154 4.75 -15.62 -37.55
CA LYS A 154 5.62 -16.67 -36.99
C LYS A 154 6.19 -16.23 -35.64
N LYS A 155 6.05 -17.10 -34.63
CA LYS A 155 6.63 -16.91 -33.28
C LYS A 155 7.91 -17.74 -33.11
N PHE A 156 8.92 -17.20 -32.45
CA PHE A 156 10.19 -17.89 -32.17
C PHE A 156 10.55 -17.85 -30.69
N TRP A 157 11.24 -18.89 -30.23
CA TRP A 157 11.83 -18.98 -28.90
C TRP A 157 13.28 -18.48 -28.92
N TYR A 158 13.69 -17.66 -27.94
CA TYR A 158 15.11 -17.33 -27.79
C TYR A 158 15.90 -18.53 -27.27
N THR A 159 15.46 -19.15 -26.18
CA THR A 159 16.00 -20.41 -25.67
C THR A 159 15.00 -21.53 -25.94
N TYR A 160 15.44 -22.59 -26.63
CA TYR A 160 14.57 -23.67 -27.07
C TYR A 160 15.00 -25.00 -26.46
N ASP A 161 14.05 -25.70 -25.85
CA ASP A 161 14.20 -27.10 -25.44
C ASP A 161 13.13 -27.91 -26.19
N PRO A 162 13.49 -28.87 -27.05
CA PRO A 162 12.51 -29.67 -27.81
C PRO A 162 11.56 -30.50 -26.93
N LYS A 163 11.89 -30.73 -25.65
CA LYS A 163 11.02 -31.44 -24.69
C LYS A 163 9.92 -30.53 -24.13
N ILE A 164 10.19 -29.23 -24.01
CA ILE A 164 9.32 -28.25 -23.34
C ILE A 164 8.60 -27.36 -24.37
N HIS A 165 9.30 -26.99 -25.44
CA HIS A 165 8.89 -25.96 -26.36
C HIS A 165 8.39 -26.54 -27.70
N ARG A 166 7.24 -26.04 -28.16
CA ARG A 166 6.73 -26.28 -29.52
C ARG A 166 6.97 -25.06 -30.40
N GLY A 167 7.38 -25.28 -31.65
CA GLY A 167 7.57 -24.21 -32.63
C GLY A 167 9.01 -24.15 -33.10
N ARG A 168 9.51 -22.93 -33.36
CA ARG A 168 10.86 -22.71 -33.89
C ARG A 168 11.71 -21.93 -32.91
N GLU A 169 12.97 -22.31 -32.84
CA GLU A 169 14.01 -21.53 -32.19
C GLU A 169 14.42 -20.35 -33.09
N LEU A 170 14.75 -19.23 -32.46
CA LEU A 170 15.32 -18.07 -33.13
C LEU A 170 16.72 -18.42 -33.68
N PRO A 171 17.05 -18.11 -34.93
CA PRO A 171 18.37 -18.47 -35.47
C PRO A 171 19.50 -17.75 -34.72
N LEU A 172 20.69 -18.34 -34.74
CA LEU A 172 21.82 -17.91 -33.92
C LEU A 172 22.25 -16.47 -34.18
N ARG A 173 22.12 -15.99 -35.43
CA ARG A 173 22.46 -14.62 -35.80
C ARG A 173 21.57 -13.61 -35.08
N GLU A 174 20.27 -13.84 -35.08
CA GLU A 174 19.29 -12.98 -34.43
C GLU A 174 19.39 -13.04 -32.90
N LYS A 175 19.72 -14.21 -32.34
CA LYS A 175 20.01 -14.31 -30.89
C LYS A 175 21.19 -13.43 -30.48
N LYS A 176 22.29 -13.48 -31.25
CA LYS A 176 23.47 -12.63 -31.01
C LYS A 176 23.14 -11.16 -31.17
N LEU A 177 22.37 -10.81 -32.21
CA LEU A 177 21.93 -9.43 -32.44
C LEU A 177 21.08 -8.91 -31.27
N PHE A 178 20.14 -9.72 -30.77
CA PHE A 178 19.30 -9.34 -29.65
C PHE A 178 20.10 -9.21 -28.35
N ALA A 179 21.00 -10.17 -28.06
CA ALA A 179 21.87 -10.14 -26.89
C ALA A 179 22.71 -8.85 -26.79
N GLN A 180 23.15 -8.32 -27.94
CA GLN A 180 23.98 -7.12 -28.05
C GLN A 180 23.19 -5.81 -28.03
N LYS A 181 21.85 -5.85 -28.02
CA LYS A 181 21.03 -4.63 -27.96
C LYS A 181 21.35 -3.85 -26.69
N GLN A 182 21.66 -2.56 -26.86
CA GLN A 182 21.99 -1.67 -25.75
C GLN A 182 20.71 -1.06 -25.18
N ILE A 183 20.54 -1.18 -23.87
CA ILE A 183 19.43 -0.59 -23.11
C ILE A 183 19.99 0.59 -22.32
N HIS A 184 19.43 1.76 -22.56
CA HIS A 184 19.77 2.96 -21.80
C HIS A 184 19.27 2.83 -20.36
N CYS A 185 20.16 3.13 -19.42
CA CYS A 185 19.88 3.09 -17.99
C CYS A 185 20.32 4.40 -17.34
N ALA A 186 19.61 4.81 -16.31
CA ALA A 186 19.97 5.92 -15.44
C ALA A 186 20.08 5.39 -14.01
N GLU A 187 21.26 5.57 -13.43
CA GLU A 187 21.64 5.02 -12.13
C GLU A 187 21.83 6.15 -11.13
N PHE A 188 21.07 6.08 -10.05
CA PHE A 188 21.21 6.96 -8.90
C PHE A 188 22.02 6.23 -7.83
N GLU A 189 22.91 6.96 -7.17
CA GLU A 189 23.74 6.43 -6.09
C GLU A 189 23.24 6.98 -4.75
N ASP A 190 23.32 6.16 -3.70
CA ASP A 190 23.05 6.54 -2.31
C ASP A 190 21.66 7.14 -2.06
N LEU A 191 20.63 6.65 -2.77
CA LEU A 191 19.25 7.05 -2.49
C LEU A 191 18.71 6.36 -1.24
N ASN A 192 17.98 7.11 -0.42
CA ASN A 192 17.11 6.52 0.59
C ASN A 192 15.78 6.07 -0.02
N GLU A 193 15.02 5.21 0.68
CA GLU A 193 13.75 4.68 0.18
C GLU A 193 12.70 5.77 -0.12
N GLY A 194 12.71 6.88 0.63
CA GLY A 194 11.82 8.01 0.39
C GLY A 194 12.08 8.68 -0.95
N GLN A 195 13.36 8.89 -1.28
CA GLN A 195 13.81 9.45 -2.55
C GLN A 195 13.56 8.50 -3.72
N GLU A 196 13.79 7.19 -3.53
CA GLU A 196 13.46 6.17 -4.54
C GLU A 196 11.97 6.21 -4.91
N ARG A 197 11.10 6.31 -3.90
CA ARG A 197 9.65 6.45 -4.08
C ARG A 197 9.28 7.77 -4.73
N GLU A 198 9.93 8.87 -4.38
CA GLU A 198 9.67 10.18 -4.99
C GLU A 198 10.05 10.20 -6.48
N ILE A 199 11.22 9.67 -6.84
CA ILE A 199 11.64 9.50 -8.25
C ILE A 199 10.63 8.63 -9.00
N PHE A 200 10.23 7.51 -8.40
CA PHE A 200 9.18 6.64 -8.95
C PHE A 200 7.87 7.41 -9.16
N GLN A 201 7.42 8.24 -8.23
CA GLN A 201 6.20 9.03 -8.41
C GLN A 201 6.35 10.05 -9.55
N ARG A 202 7.50 10.73 -9.63
CA ARG A 202 7.78 11.78 -10.62
C ARG A 202 7.91 11.23 -12.05
N VAL A 203 8.56 10.08 -12.22
CA VAL A 203 8.76 9.45 -13.53
C VAL A 203 7.43 8.90 -14.09
N GLN A 204 6.51 8.56 -13.20
CA GLN A 204 5.21 7.95 -13.53
C GLN A 204 4.15 8.98 -13.90
N LEU A 205 4.46 10.29 -13.87
CA LEU A 205 3.50 11.39 -14.09
C LEU A 205 2.80 11.41 -15.48
N GLY A 206 3.05 10.43 -16.36
CA GLY A 206 2.25 10.16 -17.57
C GLY A 206 1.15 9.08 -17.43
N VAL A 207 1.13 8.30 -16.35
CA VAL A 207 0.07 7.33 -16.02
C VAL A 207 -0.37 7.63 -14.59
N ALA A 208 -1.59 8.16 -14.43
CA ALA A 208 -2.13 8.48 -13.12
C ALA A 208 -2.05 7.25 -12.19
N LEU A 209 -1.30 7.38 -11.10
CA LEU A 209 -1.40 6.46 -9.96
C LEU A 209 -2.88 6.40 -9.56
N SER A 210 -3.39 5.18 -9.40
CA SER A 210 -4.70 4.96 -8.82
C SER A 210 -4.75 5.61 -7.43
N ALA A 211 -5.94 6.03 -7.02
CA ALA A 211 -6.11 6.64 -5.69
C ALA A 211 -5.54 5.73 -4.58
N ALA A 212 -5.68 4.41 -4.70
CA ALA A 212 -5.14 3.44 -3.77
C ALA A 212 -3.60 3.47 -3.66
N GLU A 213 -2.88 3.62 -4.77
CA GLU A 213 -1.42 3.66 -4.75
C GLU A 213 -0.87 4.96 -4.20
N LYS A 214 -1.55 6.09 -4.48
CA LYS A 214 -1.21 7.35 -3.83
C LYS A 214 -1.34 7.25 -2.32
N LEU A 215 -2.33 6.49 -1.84
CA LEU A 215 -2.56 6.24 -0.41
C LEU A 215 -1.55 5.26 0.20
N GLN A 216 -1.05 4.28 -0.56
CA GLN A 216 -0.01 3.34 -0.12
C GLN A 216 1.39 3.94 -0.09
N ALA A 217 1.68 4.91 -0.95
CA ALA A 217 3.01 5.49 -1.06
C ALA A 217 3.38 6.44 0.10
N LEU A 218 2.43 6.76 0.98
CA LEU A 218 2.68 7.52 2.21
C LEU A 218 3.50 6.66 3.18
N ALA A 219 4.43 7.27 3.90
CA ALA A 219 5.28 6.61 4.91
C ALA A 219 4.91 7.07 6.34
N THR A 220 3.61 7.22 6.59
CA THR A 220 3.07 7.65 7.89
C THR A 220 2.75 6.47 8.80
N PRO A 221 2.66 6.66 10.14
CA PRO A 221 2.31 5.59 11.06
C PRO A 221 1.02 4.84 10.69
N TYR A 222 -0.02 5.55 10.23
CA TYR A 222 -1.26 4.93 9.77
C TYR A 222 -1.08 4.13 8.48
N SER A 223 -0.33 4.63 7.49
CA SER A 223 -0.09 3.89 6.24
C SER A 223 0.71 2.59 6.46
N VAL A 224 1.71 2.62 7.35
CA VAL A 224 2.48 1.45 7.77
C VAL A 224 1.55 0.45 8.47
N TRP A 225 0.69 0.93 9.37
CA TRP A 225 -0.29 0.09 10.06
C TRP A 225 -1.34 -0.51 9.10
N MET A 226 -1.84 0.24 8.12
CA MET A 226 -2.76 -0.30 7.11
C MET A 226 -2.10 -1.40 6.27
N THR A 227 -0.82 -1.22 5.93
CA THR A 227 -0.02 -2.23 5.22
C THR A 227 0.18 -3.48 6.08
N SER A 228 0.46 -3.33 7.37
CA SER A 228 0.60 -4.47 8.28
C SER A 228 -0.71 -5.23 8.46
N LEU A 229 -1.86 -4.56 8.57
CA LEU A 229 -3.18 -5.20 8.61
C LEU A 229 -3.46 -5.96 7.31
N LEU A 230 -3.14 -5.37 6.16
CA LEU A 230 -3.34 -5.99 4.85
C LEU A 230 -2.52 -7.28 4.72
N ASN A 231 -1.23 -7.23 5.09
CA ASN A 231 -0.35 -8.39 5.03
C ASN A 231 -0.76 -9.45 6.05
N LYS A 232 -1.12 -9.06 7.27
CA LYS A 232 -1.48 -10.01 8.34
C LYS A 232 -2.81 -10.70 8.09
N HIS A 233 -3.84 -9.96 7.66
CA HIS A 233 -5.22 -10.48 7.67
C HIS A 233 -5.79 -10.77 6.29
N VAL A 234 -5.24 -10.18 5.21
CA VAL A 234 -5.80 -10.30 3.86
C VAL A 234 -4.94 -11.17 2.93
N PHE A 235 -3.63 -10.92 2.84
CA PHE A 235 -2.74 -11.58 1.86
C PHE A 235 -1.60 -12.41 2.46
N GLY A 236 -1.49 -12.54 3.78
CA GLY A 236 -0.38 -13.21 4.44
C GLY A 236 -0.12 -14.63 3.93
N GLU A 237 1.16 -14.97 3.83
CA GLU A 237 1.61 -16.32 3.46
C GLU A 237 1.56 -17.29 4.65
N GLU A 238 1.61 -16.76 5.87
CA GLU A 238 1.55 -17.53 7.12
C GLU A 238 0.22 -17.29 7.83
N GLY A 239 -0.48 -18.37 8.17
CA GLY A 239 -1.72 -18.35 8.97
C GLY A 239 -3.03 -18.26 8.17
N ASP A 240 -4.13 -18.16 8.92
CA ASP A 240 -5.48 -18.03 8.40
C ASP A 240 -5.72 -16.58 7.93
N THR A 241 -5.99 -16.37 6.63
CA THR A 241 -6.27 -15.04 6.05
C THR A 241 -7.62 -15.01 5.35
N ILE A 242 -8.18 -13.82 5.12
CA ILE A 242 -9.44 -13.67 4.39
C ILE A 242 -9.34 -14.32 2.99
N ASN A 243 -8.25 -14.12 2.25
CA ASN A 243 -8.11 -14.72 0.92
C ASN A 243 -7.89 -16.23 0.94
N SER A 244 -7.36 -16.79 2.02
CA SER A 244 -7.20 -18.24 2.15
C SER A 244 -8.56 -18.97 2.09
N TYR A 245 -9.59 -18.36 2.70
CA TYR A 245 -10.95 -18.90 2.76
C TYR A 245 -11.84 -18.37 1.62
N PHE A 246 -11.69 -17.10 1.22
CA PHE A 246 -12.55 -16.46 0.23
C PHE A 246 -11.87 -16.22 -1.13
N LYS A 247 -11.50 -17.31 -1.82
CA LYS A 247 -10.75 -17.29 -3.10
C LYS A 247 -11.45 -16.57 -4.26
N ASP A 248 -12.78 -16.44 -4.22
CA ASP A 248 -13.56 -15.72 -5.24
C ASP A 248 -13.44 -14.20 -5.14
N TRP A 249 -12.88 -13.69 -4.04
CA TRP A 249 -12.63 -12.27 -3.81
C TRP A 249 -11.33 -11.81 -4.47
N LYS A 250 -11.37 -11.75 -5.80
CA LYS A 250 -10.24 -11.28 -6.62
C LYS A 250 -10.13 -9.75 -6.58
N GLN A 251 -9.67 -9.19 -5.47
CA GLN A 251 -9.25 -7.80 -5.39
C GLN A 251 -7.75 -7.70 -5.65
N ASP A 252 -7.33 -6.71 -6.45
CA ASP A 252 -5.92 -6.36 -6.47
C ASP A 252 -5.49 -5.76 -5.12
N ARG A 253 -4.19 -5.80 -4.83
CA ARG A 253 -3.63 -5.32 -3.55
C ARG A 253 -3.99 -3.86 -3.27
N GLY A 254 -4.12 -3.02 -4.29
CA GLY A 254 -4.50 -1.61 -4.14
C GLY A 254 -5.95 -1.47 -3.69
N GLN A 255 -6.88 -2.16 -4.34
CA GLN A 255 -8.29 -2.12 -3.94
C GLN A 255 -8.50 -2.72 -2.54
N ALA A 256 -7.79 -3.81 -2.21
CA ALA A 256 -7.82 -4.39 -0.88
C ALA A 256 -7.30 -3.42 0.19
N TYR A 257 -6.19 -2.71 -0.09
CA TYR A 257 -5.68 -1.66 0.80
C TYR A 257 -6.70 -0.54 1.01
N GLN A 258 -7.31 -0.04 -0.07
CA GLN A 258 -8.35 0.97 0.02
C GLN A 258 -9.52 0.49 0.88
N ASN A 259 -9.92 -0.77 0.76
CA ASN A 259 -11.01 -1.34 1.55
C ASN A 259 -10.66 -1.40 3.05
N VAL A 260 -9.41 -1.76 3.39
CA VAL A 260 -8.89 -1.73 4.76
C VAL A 260 -8.89 -0.29 5.29
N CYS A 261 -8.40 0.68 4.53
CA CYS A 261 -8.43 2.09 4.92
C CYS A 261 -9.85 2.58 5.20
N VAL A 262 -10.81 2.30 4.31
CA VAL A 262 -12.21 2.69 4.48
C VAL A 262 -12.83 2.04 5.73
N LEU A 263 -12.55 0.76 5.95
CA LEU A 263 -13.03 0.03 7.13
C LEU A 263 -12.52 0.69 8.41
N VAL A 264 -11.21 0.89 8.53
CA VAL A 264 -10.59 1.46 9.74
C VAL A 264 -11.03 2.91 9.93
N TYR A 265 -11.12 3.69 8.86
CA TYR A 265 -11.63 5.05 8.90
C TYR A 265 -13.06 5.12 9.46
N PHE A 266 -13.96 4.21 9.04
CA PHE A 266 -15.30 4.13 9.61
C PHE A 266 -15.31 3.71 11.09
N ILE A 267 -14.44 2.78 11.48
CA ILE A 267 -14.33 2.35 12.90
C ILE A 267 -13.85 3.51 13.78
N GLU A 268 -12.80 4.23 13.38
CA GLU A 268 -12.25 5.35 14.17
C GLU A 268 -13.27 6.49 14.32
N LYS A 269 -14.06 6.74 13.27
CA LYS A 269 -15.05 7.83 13.27
C LYS A 269 -16.40 7.44 13.87
N TYR A 270 -16.63 6.16 14.14
CA TYR A 270 -17.85 5.70 14.80
C TYR A 270 -18.02 6.35 16.19
N PRO A 271 -19.20 6.87 16.57
CA PRO A 271 -20.53 6.63 15.99
C PRO A 271 -20.98 7.63 14.92
N LEU A 272 -20.09 8.44 14.34
CA LEU A 272 -20.47 9.38 13.28
C LEU A 272 -20.80 8.60 11.99
N PRO A 273 -22.03 8.73 11.44
CA PRO A 273 -22.43 8.00 10.24
C PRO A 273 -21.86 8.71 9.00
N ILE A 274 -20.59 8.45 8.71
CA ILE A 274 -19.92 9.02 7.53
C ILE A 274 -20.57 8.44 6.28
N THR A 275 -21.29 9.29 5.54
CA THR A 275 -22.06 8.87 4.36
C THR A 275 -21.27 8.97 3.07
N SER A 276 -20.06 9.53 3.06
CA SER A 276 -19.19 9.52 1.88
C SER A 276 -17.72 9.45 2.30
N VAL A 277 -16.91 8.73 1.52
CA VAL A 277 -15.47 8.62 1.76
C VAL A 277 -14.76 9.00 0.47
N SER A 278 -14.32 10.25 0.39
CA SER A 278 -13.56 10.75 -0.76
C SER A 278 -12.09 10.32 -0.66
N SER A 279 -11.41 10.20 -1.80
CA SER A 279 -9.96 9.95 -1.82
C SER A 279 -9.17 11.07 -1.14
N ILE A 280 -9.70 12.30 -1.13
CA ILE A 280 -9.11 13.45 -0.46
C ILE A 280 -9.18 13.26 1.06
N ALA A 281 -10.36 12.91 1.60
CA ALA A 281 -10.55 12.68 3.04
C ALA A 281 -9.68 11.53 3.56
N LEU A 282 -9.60 10.41 2.82
CA LEU A 282 -8.68 9.32 3.15
C LEU A 282 -7.22 9.73 3.05
N GLY A 283 -6.87 10.54 2.05
CA GLY A 283 -5.51 11.06 1.88
C GLY A 283 -5.08 11.91 3.06
N SER A 284 -5.90 12.88 3.46
CA SER A 284 -5.64 13.72 4.63
C SER A 284 -5.59 12.90 5.92
N TRP A 285 -6.48 11.91 6.07
CA TRP A 285 -6.46 11.02 7.23
C TRP A 285 -5.19 10.17 7.31
N LEU A 286 -4.71 9.63 6.18
CA LEU A 286 -3.47 8.85 6.16
C LEU A 286 -2.22 9.70 6.31
N LYS A 287 -2.24 10.99 5.96
CA LYS A 287 -1.08 11.90 6.10
C LYS A 287 -0.74 12.29 7.55
N ARG A 288 -1.56 11.86 8.51
CA ARG A 288 -1.36 12.13 9.93
C ARG A 288 -0.02 11.59 10.44
N VAL A 289 0.64 12.37 11.28
CA VAL A 289 1.93 12.02 11.92
C VAL A 289 1.74 11.31 13.25
N ASP A 290 0.55 11.37 13.85
CA ASP A 290 0.26 10.65 15.09
C ASP A 290 0.14 9.14 14.87
N ALA A 291 0.61 8.38 15.86
CA ALA A 291 0.47 6.93 15.84
C ALA A 291 -0.97 6.52 16.18
N PRO A 292 -1.49 5.45 15.56
CA PRO A 292 -2.81 4.91 15.90
C PRO A 292 -2.86 4.45 17.36
N GLU A 293 -3.95 4.80 18.05
CA GLU A 293 -4.13 4.48 19.47
C GLU A 293 -4.09 2.96 19.70
N VAL A 294 -3.42 2.53 20.78
CA VAL A 294 -3.24 1.11 21.12
C VAL A 294 -4.57 0.37 21.20
N HIS A 295 -5.60 0.98 21.80
CA HIS A 295 -6.93 0.37 21.92
C HIS A 295 -7.61 0.19 20.57
N LEU A 296 -7.52 1.21 19.71
CA LEU A 296 -8.03 1.14 18.34
C LEU A 296 -7.36 -0.01 17.57
N ARG A 297 -6.03 -0.14 17.68
CA ARG A 297 -5.28 -1.24 17.05
C ARG A 297 -5.79 -2.60 17.48
N ARG A 298 -5.89 -2.84 18.81
CA ARG A 298 -6.37 -4.11 19.36
C ARG A 298 -7.79 -4.45 18.89
N LYS A 299 -8.69 -3.46 18.90
CA LYS A 299 -10.07 -3.64 18.43
C LYS A 299 -10.12 -3.97 16.94
N VAL A 300 -9.36 -3.26 16.11
CA VAL A 300 -9.30 -3.52 14.66
C VAL A 300 -8.70 -4.90 14.37
N ASP A 301 -7.63 -5.30 15.06
CA ASP A 301 -7.08 -6.66 14.95
C ASP A 301 -8.13 -7.73 15.31
N THR A 302 -8.90 -7.50 16.39
CA THR A 302 -9.97 -8.41 16.82
C THR A 302 -11.09 -8.47 15.78
N VAL A 303 -11.45 -7.35 15.17
CA VAL A 303 -12.42 -7.31 14.05
C VAL A 303 -11.93 -8.16 12.88
N PHE A 304 -10.66 -8.05 12.50
CA PHE A 304 -10.10 -8.86 11.40
C PHE A 304 -10.03 -10.35 11.74
N TYR A 305 -9.69 -10.70 12.98
CA TYR A 305 -9.75 -12.09 13.46
C TYR A 305 -11.16 -12.67 13.24
N TYR A 306 -12.20 -11.97 13.69
CA TYR A 306 -13.57 -12.45 13.50
C TYR A 306 -14.06 -12.35 12.06
N TYR A 307 -13.46 -11.47 11.24
CA TYR A 307 -13.69 -11.45 9.80
C TYR A 307 -13.18 -12.75 9.15
N ILE A 308 -12.00 -13.23 9.56
CA ILE A 308 -11.44 -14.50 9.08
C ILE A 308 -12.33 -15.66 9.54
N GLU A 309 -12.73 -15.70 10.82
CA GLU A 309 -13.66 -16.71 11.34
C GLU A 309 -15.02 -16.69 10.62
N LEU A 310 -15.52 -15.50 10.25
CA LEU A 310 -16.74 -15.35 9.44
C LEU A 310 -16.56 -16.02 8.06
N MET A 311 -15.42 -15.79 7.40
CA MET A 311 -15.10 -16.41 6.11
C MET A 311 -14.88 -17.92 6.22
N LYS A 312 -14.40 -18.39 7.37
CA LYS A 312 -14.13 -19.81 7.61
C LYS A 312 -15.39 -20.60 7.90
N MET A 313 -16.27 -20.09 8.77
CA MET A 313 -17.38 -20.85 9.33
C MET A 313 -18.75 -20.47 8.76
N TYR A 314 -18.92 -19.24 8.26
CA TYR A 314 -20.25 -18.70 7.91
C TYR A 314 -20.27 -17.99 6.55
N GLN A 315 -19.34 -18.32 5.65
CA GLN A 315 -19.25 -17.72 4.33
C GLN A 315 -20.51 -17.96 3.51
N ASP A 316 -21.14 -19.12 3.64
CA ASP A 316 -22.35 -19.48 2.92
C ASP A 316 -23.50 -18.52 3.26
N VAL A 317 -23.72 -18.27 4.55
CA VAL A 317 -24.79 -17.42 5.09
C VAL A 317 -24.48 -15.93 4.94
N ALA A 318 -23.27 -15.49 5.30
CA ALA A 318 -22.91 -14.07 5.30
C ALA A 318 -22.60 -13.55 3.88
N ILE A 319 -21.96 -14.39 3.05
CA ILE A 319 -21.37 -13.95 1.78
C ILE A 319 -22.10 -14.56 0.58
N THR A 320 -22.28 -15.86 0.50
CA THR A 320 -22.82 -16.45 -0.75
C THR A 320 -24.35 -16.38 -0.85
N ALA A 321 -25.06 -16.18 0.27
CA ALA A 321 -26.53 -16.22 0.33
C ALA A 321 -27.25 -15.31 -0.67
N CYS A 322 -26.67 -14.14 -1.02
CA CYS A 322 -27.29 -13.23 -1.97
C CYS A 322 -26.96 -13.54 -3.46
N GLY A 323 -26.14 -14.56 -3.74
CA GLY A 323 -25.75 -14.97 -5.10
C GLY A 323 -24.96 -13.93 -5.90
N LYS A 324 -24.43 -12.90 -5.25
CA LYS A 324 -23.68 -11.79 -5.87
C LYS A 324 -22.30 -11.66 -5.24
N LYS A 325 -21.32 -11.26 -6.07
CA LYS A 325 -19.94 -10.98 -5.63
C LYS A 325 -19.92 -9.89 -4.56
N LEU A 326 -19.00 -10.01 -3.61
CA LEU A 326 -18.77 -9.03 -2.56
C LEU A 326 -18.15 -7.76 -3.16
N SER A 327 -18.82 -6.61 -3.02
CA SER A 327 -18.30 -5.32 -3.48
C SER A 327 -17.29 -4.73 -2.50
N PRO A 328 -16.43 -3.77 -2.95
CA PRO A 328 -15.48 -3.07 -2.08
C PRO A 328 -16.12 -2.45 -0.83
N ILE A 329 -17.25 -1.76 -0.98
CA ILE A 329 -17.92 -1.13 0.16
C ILE A 329 -18.62 -2.14 1.07
N GLU A 330 -19.17 -3.24 0.53
CA GLU A 330 -19.71 -4.31 1.36
C GLU A 330 -18.59 -4.93 2.22
N PHE A 331 -17.40 -5.14 1.67
CA PHE A 331 -16.26 -5.64 2.43
C PHE A 331 -15.94 -4.75 3.62
N SER A 332 -15.77 -3.44 3.38
CA SER A 332 -15.42 -2.49 4.45
C SER A 332 -16.52 -2.41 5.50
N PHE A 333 -17.78 -2.40 5.06
CA PHE A 333 -18.92 -2.27 5.97
C PHE A 333 -19.18 -3.54 6.78
N ILE A 334 -18.85 -4.74 6.29
CA ILE A 334 -18.87 -5.96 7.11
C ILE A 334 -17.95 -5.81 8.33
N GLY A 335 -16.77 -5.22 8.16
CA GLY A 335 -15.88 -4.95 9.29
C GLY A 335 -16.50 -4.00 10.31
N VAL A 336 -17.23 -2.98 9.85
CA VAL A 336 -18.00 -2.06 10.72
C VAL A 336 -19.11 -2.82 11.46
N VAL A 337 -19.83 -3.71 10.78
CA VAL A 337 -20.89 -4.53 11.40
C VAL A 337 -20.30 -5.45 12.49
N LEU A 338 -19.17 -6.10 12.21
CA LEU A 338 -18.44 -6.90 13.21
C LEU A 338 -18.02 -6.04 14.40
N TYR A 339 -17.47 -4.85 14.16
CA TYR A 339 -17.07 -3.91 15.21
C TYR A 339 -18.24 -3.45 16.09
N VAL A 340 -19.38 -3.09 15.48
CA VAL A 340 -20.51 -2.51 16.23
C VAL A 340 -21.37 -3.58 16.88
N LEU A 341 -21.70 -4.65 16.17
CA LEU A 341 -22.60 -5.70 16.67
C LEU A 341 -21.88 -6.75 17.52
N GLY A 342 -20.55 -6.89 17.35
CA GLY A 342 -19.73 -7.81 18.13
C GLY A 342 -19.80 -7.59 19.64
N ALA A 343 -20.09 -6.37 20.07
CA ALA A 343 -20.27 -6.05 21.50
C ALA A 343 -21.55 -6.66 22.10
N TYR A 344 -22.48 -7.14 21.27
CA TYR A 344 -23.83 -7.48 21.72
C TYR A 344 -24.27 -8.91 21.37
N MET A 345 -23.66 -9.54 20.37
CA MET A 345 -24.13 -10.84 19.86
C MET A 345 -23.00 -11.70 19.31
N SER A 346 -23.29 -13.00 19.15
CA SER A 346 -22.36 -14.00 18.62
C SER A 346 -22.10 -13.83 17.13
N LEU A 347 -20.95 -14.32 16.66
CA LEU A 347 -20.57 -14.29 15.24
C LEU A 347 -21.62 -14.92 14.30
N GLU A 348 -22.28 -16.00 14.70
CA GLU A 348 -23.33 -16.66 13.91
C GLU A 348 -24.52 -15.72 13.64
N GLU A 349 -25.00 -15.02 14.67
CA GLU A 349 -26.07 -14.04 14.55
C GLU A 349 -25.65 -12.86 13.67
N ILE A 350 -24.41 -12.39 13.81
CA ILE A 350 -23.85 -11.34 12.96
C ILE A 350 -23.78 -11.80 11.50
N ALA A 351 -23.39 -13.05 11.25
CA ALA A 351 -23.32 -13.63 9.91
C ALA A 351 -24.68 -13.62 9.20
N ARG A 352 -25.75 -14.05 9.90
CA ARG A 352 -27.12 -13.96 9.38
C ARG A 352 -27.51 -12.52 9.05
N ARG A 353 -27.18 -11.57 9.94
CA ARG A 353 -27.45 -10.14 9.72
C ARG A 353 -26.65 -9.57 8.54
N ILE A 354 -25.40 -9.96 8.35
CA ILE A 354 -24.60 -9.57 7.19
C ILE A 354 -25.27 -10.05 5.90
N GLY A 355 -25.75 -11.30 5.85
CA GLY A 355 -26.52 -11.80 4.69
C GLY A 355 -27.75 -10.96 4.38
N HIS A 356 -28.49 -10.54 5.42
CA HIS A 356 -29.63 -9.62 5.28
C HIS A 356 -29.21 -8.21 4.84
N MET A 357 -28.12 -7.66 5.38
CA MET A 357 -27.58 -6.36 4.98
C MET A 357 -27.27 -6.33 3.49
N ARG A 358 -26.61 -7.39 3.01
CA ARG A 358 -26.23 -7.50 1.59
C ARG A 358 -27.45 -7.61 0.69
N THR A 359 -28.47 -8.36 1.10
CA THR A 359 -29.76 -8.41 0.39
C THR A 359 -30.44 -7.04 0.38
N TYR A 360 -30.46 -6.34 1.51
CA TYR A 360 -31.06 -5.01 1.65
C TYR A 360 -30.39 -3.97 0.76
N VAL A 361 -29.05 -3.85 0.79
CA VAL A 361 -28.35 -2.84 -0.01
C VAL A 361 -28.48 -3.11 -1.52
N ARG A 362 -28.62 -4.38 -1.93
CA ARG A 362 -28.82 -4.78 -3.33
C ARG A 362 -30.22 -4.46 -3.87
N GLN A 363 -31.22 -4.31 -2.99
CA GLN A 363 -32.54 -3.80 -3.38
C GLN A 363 -32.50 -2.31 -3.73
N ILE A 364 -31.53 -1.58 -3.16
CA ILE A 364 -31.34 -0.14 -3.38
C ILE A 364 -30.41 0.09 -4.59
N ASP A 365 -29.29 -0.60 -4.62
CA ASP A 365 -28.33 -0.56 -5.74
C ASP A 365 -27.98 -1.98 -6.19
N SER A 366 -28.53 -2.41 -7.32
CA SER A 366 -28.24 -3.72 -7.91
C SER A 366 -26.73 -3.93 -8.17
N ASN A 367 -26.01 -2.84 -8.45
CA ASN A 367 -24.56 -2.82 -8.67
C ASN A 367 -23.86 -1.97 -7.60
N VAL A 368 -24.08 -2.32 -6.32
CA VAL A 368 -23.50 -1.71 -5.12
C VAL A 368 -22.11 -1.11 -5.37
N ARG A 369 -22.07 0.22 -5.44
CA ARG A 369 -20.86 1.05 -5.58
C ARG A 369 -20.55 1.78 -4.27
N SER A 370 -19.31 2.22 -4.12
CA SER A 370 -18.87 3.10 -3.03
C SER A 370 -19.36 4.55 -3.25
N ASN A 371 -20.67 4.76 -3.28
CA ASN A 371 -21.31 6.07 -3.43
C ASN A 371 -22.06 6.47 -2.16
N GLY A 372 -22.42 7.76 -2.08
CA GLY A 372 -23.00 8.31 -0.86
C GLY A 372 -24.34 7.70 -0.46
N SER A 373 -25.20 7.38 -1.44
CA SER A 373 -26.50 6.77 -1.19
C SER A 373 -26.39 5.35 -0.63
N THR A 374 -25.48 4.54 -1.18
CA THR A 374 -25.22 3.18 -0.71
C THR A 374 -24.68 3.19 0.72
N ILE A 375 -23.69 4.04 1.01
CA ILE A 375 -23.09 4.15 2.34
C ILE A 375 -24.14 4.64 3.35
N ALA A 376 -24.94 5.64 3.00
CA ALA A 376 -26.03 6.11 3.85
C ALA A 376 -27.06 5.00 4.15
N ALA A 377 -27.42 4.19 3.16
CA ALA A 377 -28.31 3.06 3.34
C ALA A 377 -27.73 1.99 4.28
N LEU A 378 -26.43 1.69 4.18
CA LEU A 378 -25.74 0.74 5.05
C LEU A 378 -25.73 1.23 6.51
N TRP A 379 -25.44 2.52 6.76
CA TRP A 379 -25.54 3.11 8.09
C TRP A 379 -26.97 3.12 8.63
N GLN A 380 -27.96 3.44 7.79
CA GLN A 380 -29.37 3.38 8.18
C GLN A 380 -29.77 1.96 8.60
N TRP A 381 -29.35 0.95 7.84
CA TRP A 381 -29.59 -0.45 8.16
C TRP A 381 -28.93 -0.86 9.48
N LEU A 382 -27.68 -0.45 9.70
CA LEU A 382 -26.94 -0.75 10.93
C LEU A 382 -27.60 -0.11 12.16
N GLY A 383 -28.10 1.13 12.02
CA GLY A 383 -28.82 1.84 13.09
C GLY A 383 -30.15 1.21 13.48
N GLN A 384 -30.72 0.33 12.64
CA GLN A 384 -31.93 -0.43 12.95
C GLN A 384 -31.64 -1.77 13.66
N GLN A 385 -30.38 -2.17 13.75
CA GLN A 385 -30.00 -3.43 14.40
C GLN A 385 -30.03 -3.29 15.94
N PRO A 386 -30.39 -4.35 16.68
CA PRO A 386 -30.38 -4.33 18.13
C PRO A 386 -28.94 -4.23 18.65
N GLN A 387 -28.62 -3.12 19.30
CA GLN A 387 -27.34 -2.88 19.98
C GLN A 387 -27.49 -3.09 21.48
N ARG A 388 -27.93 -4.30 21.86
CA ARG A 388 -28.11 -4.71 23.25
C ARG A 388 -27.81 -6.20 23.36
N THR A 389 -27.16 -6.60 24.45
CA THR A 389 -26.85 -7.99 24.72
C THR A 389 -28.12 -8.81 24.79
N ILE A 390 -28.19 -9.88 24.00
CA ILE A 390 -29.34 -10.78 23.99
C ILE A 390 -29.19 -11.77 25.15
N PRO A 391 -30.18 -11.93 26.04
CA PRO A 391 -30.10 -12.87 27.16
C PRO A 391 -29.76 -14.30 26.68
N GLY A 392 -28.70 -14.89 27.22
CA GLY A 392 -28.23 -16.23 26.87
C GLY A 392 -27.23 -16.29 25.71
N MET A 393 -26.91 -15.18 25.03
CA MET A 393 -25.85 -15.12 24.03
C MET A 393 -24.56 -14.53 24.60
N ARG A 394 -23.42 -15.10 24.20
CA ARG A 394 -22.09 -14.52 24.46
C ARG A 394 -21.74 -13.53 23.35
N PRO A 395 -21.46 -12.26 23.66
CA PRO A 395 -20.87 -11.32 22.71
C PRO A 395 -19.55 -11.82 22.13
N MET A 396 -19.20 -11.27 20.97
CA MET A 396 -17.93 -11.52 20.29
C MET A 396 -16.75 -10.83 20.99
N PHE A 397 -16.99 -9.68 21.62
CA PHE A 397 -16.01 -9.01 22.48
C PHE A 397 -16.33 -9.26 23.95
N GLU A 398 -15.36 -9.73 24.73
CA GLU A 398 -15.46 -9.64 26.19
C GLU A 398 -15.26 -8.18 26.59
N GLU A 399 -16.10 -7.64 27.49
CA GLU A 399 -15.85 -6.32 28.06
C GLU A 399 -14.53 -6.37 28.83
N GLU A 400 -13.49 -5.68 28.34
CA GLU A 400 -12.37 -5.30 29.19
C GLU A 400 -12.94 -4.42 30.30
N GLN A 401 -13.06 -4.97 31.52
CA GLN A 401 -13.31 -4.14 32.70
C GLN A 401 -12.14 -3.16 32.79
N GLU A 402 -12.40 -1.88 32.52
CA GLU A 402 -11.42 -0.80 32.65
C GLU A 402 -11.00 -0.65 34.13
N ALA A 403 -10.13 -1.53 34.61
CA ALA A 403 -9.33 -1.26 35.79
C ALA A 403 -8.24 -0.27 35.34
N ALA A 404 -8.32 0.96 35.82
CA ALA A 404 -7.31 2.00 35.58
C ALA A 404 -5.89 1.41 35.73
N PRO A 405 -5.03 1.47 34.70
CA PRO A 405 -3.75 0.79 34.75
C PRO A 405 -2.87 1.45 35.82
N SER A 406 -2.40 0.65 36.78
CA SER A 406 -1.40 1.12 37.73
C SER A 406 -0.12 1.50 36.98
N ALA A 407 0.54 2.58 37.40
CA ALA A 407 1.75 3.14 36.76
C ALA A 407 2.87 2.10 36.53
N ARG A 408 2.83 0.99 37.28
CA ARG A 408 3.78 -0.12 37.18
C ARG A 408 3.53 -1.06 36.00
N LYS A 409 2.31 -1.12 35.46
CA LYS A 409 1.96 -1.94 34.27
C LYS A 409 2.32 -1.20 32.96
N ARG A 410 2.16 0.13 32.91
CA ARG A 410 2.58 0.96 31.76
C ARG A 410 4.06 0.77 31.43
N ARG A 411 4.92 0.83 32.45
CA ARG A 411 6.36 0.69 32.29
C ARG A 411 6.81 -0.69 31.80
N ARG A 412 6.02 -1.74 32.07
CA ARG A 412 6.36 -3.13 31.72
C ARG A 412 5.88 -3.53 30.33
N GLU A 413 4.83 -2.88 29.81
CA GLU A 413 4.36 -3.05 28.43
C GLU A 413 5.22 -2.24 27.45
N GLU A 414 5.78 -1.08 27.87
CA GLU A 414 6.78 -0.32 27.11
C GLU A 414 8.14 -1.05 26.97
N GLU A 415 8.52 -1.87 27.95
CA GLU A 415 9.78 -2.63 27.95
C GLU A 415 9.69 -3.98 27.20
N ALA A 416 8.49 -4.51 26.97
CA ALA A 416 8.29 -5.84 26.36
C ALA A 416 8.16 -5.81 24.83
N ASP A 417 7.89 -4.65 24.23
CA ASP A 417 7.69 -4.47 22.78
C ASP A 417 8.92 -3.80 22.12
N GLY A 418 10.10 -4.16 22.62
CA GLY A 418 11.41 -3.60 22.25
C GLY A 418 11.97 -4.03 20.89
N ASP A 419 11.14 -4.46 19.94
CA ASP A 419 11.56 -4.78 18.57
C ASP A 419 11.38 -3.60 17.59
N TYR A 420 11.25 -2.38 18.12
CA TYR A 420 11.34 -1.17 17.31
C TYR A 420 12.76 -0.58 17.37
N VAL A 421 13.66 -1.07 16.51
CA VAL A 421 14.95 -0.40 16.24
C VAL A 421 14.70 0.80 15.33
N GLY A 422 14.11 1.85 15.90
CA GLY A 422 14.26 3.19 15.37
C GLY A 422 15.56 3.77 15.92
N GLY A 423 16.60 3.84 15.08
CA GLY A 423 17.88 4.44 15.44
C GLY A 423 17.72 5.93 15.79
N GLY A 424 17.45 6.21 17.07
CA GLY A 424 17.47 7.55 17.63
C GLY A 424 18.88 7.92 18.07
N ILE A 425 19.48 8.88 17.37
CA ILE A 425 20.72 9.54 17.75
C ILE A 425 20.55 10.15 19.14
N ARG A 426 21.40 9.75 20.10
CA ARG A 426 21.47 10.37 21.43
C ARG A 426 22.06 11.77 21.30
N ALA A 427 21.25 12.80 21.57
CA ALA A 427 21.75 14.15 21.80
C ALA A 427 22.20 14.26 23.28
N ASP A 428 23.51 14.43 23.47
CA ASP A 428 24.11 14.79 24.76
C ASP A 428 23.61 16.16 25.22
N SER A 429 23.06 16.23 26.44
CA SER A 429 22.69 17.50 27.08
C SER A 429 23.92 18.14 27.75
N PRO A 430 24.25 19.43 27.48
CA PRO A 430 25.35 20.10 28.17
C PRO A 430 24.93 20.69 29.52
N GLY A 431 25.58 20.19 30.58
CA GLY A 431 26.17 21.00 31.66
C GLY A 431 25.25 21.90 32.50
N GLN A 432 24.65 21.34 33.55
CA GLN A 432 24.14 22.14 34.66
C GLN A 432 25.27 22.54 35.62
N ARG A 433 25.45 23.85 35.75
CA ARG A 433 26.47 24.57 36.52
C ARG A 433 26.56 24.09 37.98
N ARG A 434 27.76 23.65 38.39
CA ARG A 434 28.13 23.47 39.80
C ARG A 434 28.31 24.85 40.45
N ASN A 435 27.42 25.17 41.38
CA ASN A 435 27.57 26.28 42.31
C ASN A 435 28.60 25.90 43.37
N THR A 436 29.77 26.53 43.32
CA THR A 436 30.74 26.57 44.41
C THR A 436 30.22 27.46 45.54
N ARG A 437 30.09 26.92 46.75
CA ARG A 437 30.21 27.74 47.96
C ARG A 437 30.91 26.95 49.07
N PHE A 438 32.07 27.47 49.45
CA PHE A 438 32.86 27.16 50.65
C PHE A 438 32.04 27.21 51.93
N GLN A 439 32.38 26.36 52.92
CA GLN A 439 32.98 26.75 54.21
C GLN A 439 33.00 25.57 55.19
N GLY A 440 34.11 25.42 55.92
CA GLY A 440 34.19 24.66 57.18
C GLY A 440 34.90 23.33 57.06
#